data_AF-A0A923IVY1-F1
#
_entry.id   AF-A0A923IVY1-F1
#
_cell.length_a   1.000
_cell.length_b   1.000
_cell.length_c   1.000
_cell.angle_alpha   90.00
_cell.angle_beta   90.00
_cell.angle_gamma   90.00
#
_symmetry.space_group_name_H-M   'P 1'
#
loop_
_entity.id
_entity.type
_entity.pdbx_description
1 polymer ?
#
loop_
_entity_poly.entity_id
_entity_poly.type
_entity_poly.pdbx_seq_one_letter_code
_entity_poly.pdbx_strand_id
1 'polypeptide(L)'
;MKSIFCLLIILSIFQSEKALSQELQFDIVGKKMSDYSKLEKKLKSKIYEADGDIIIPGGMAMPIKYRRQQKGIPDLIVTYTFTKKDSLMYEIEYDWDPRNFVQGDATPQLLKFDQLLINKYNELLASLTANYGASKSKGELTDLAKIDTDNGLSRSDTFTTKNLETIYMSIIMSSHYKFNGTGKGLPLHFLQVYVNQQRK
;
A
#
# COMPACT_ATOMS: atom_id res chain seq x y z
N MET A 1 -15.76 -18.26 -55.64
CA MET A 1 -16.11 -18.35 -54.19
C MET A 1 -14.84 -18.59 -53.37
N LYS A 2 -14.05 -17.54 -53.16
CA LYS A 2 -12.84 -17.54 -52.33
C LYS A 2 -12.66 -16.12 -51.80
N SER A 3 -13.52 -15.69 -50.87
CA SER A 3 -13.33 -14.41 -50.16
C SER A 3 -14.23 -14.28 -48.92
N ILE A 4 -14.50 -15.38 -48.22
CA ILE A 4 -15.29 -15.35 -46.97
C ILE A 4 -14.60 -16.24 -45.92
N PHE A 5 -13.27 -16.12 -45.81
CA PHE A 5 -12.52 -16.83 -44.76
C PHE A 5 -11.52 -15.95 -44.00
N CYS A 6 -11.39 -14.66 -44.37
CA CYS A 6 -10.50 -13.73 -43.67
C CYS A 6 -11.20 -12.83 -42.63
N LEU A 7 -12.53 -12.88 -42.50
CA LEU A 7 -13.25 -11.95 -41.60
C LEU A 7 -13.48 -12.47 -40.18
N LEU A 8 -13.00 -13.66 -39.83
CA LEU A 8 -13.18 -14.27 -38.50
C LEU A 8 -11.93 -14.21 -37.61
N ILE A 9 -10.82 -13.63 -38.08
CA ILE A 9 -9.55 -13.58 -37.33
C ILE A 9 -9.30 -12.21 -36.65
N ILE A 10 -10.14 -11.20 -36.90
CA ILE A 10 -9.97 -9.85 -36.31
C ILE A 10 -10.72 -9.72 -34.97
N LEU A 11 -11.48 -10.74 -34.53
CA LEU A 11 -12.19 -10.74 -33.24
C LEU A 11 -11.34 -11.31 -32.07
N SER A 12 -10.03 -11.08 -32.09
CA SER A 12 -9.10 -11.62 -31.07
C SER A 12 -8.32 -10.53 -30.34
N ILE A 13 -8.67 -9.26 -30.51
CA ILE A 13 -7.98 -8.13 -29.87
C ILE A 13 -9.01 -7.41 -29.00
N PHE A 14 -8.60 -7.02 -27.80
CA PHE A 14 -9.41 -6.48 -26.71
C PHE A 14 -10.05 -7.52 -25.77
N GLN A 15 -9.27 -8.54 -25.37
CA GLN A 15 -9.25 -8.80 -23.93
C GLN A 15 -8.64 -7.55 -23.28
N SER A 16 -9.50 -6.59 -22.93
CA SER A 16 -9.13 -5.58 -21.96
C SER A 16 -8.69 -6.36 -20.74
N GLU A 17 -7.38 -6.40 -20.48
CA GLU A 17 -6.89 -6.68 -19.14
C GLU A 17 -7.61 -5.64 -18.29
N LYS A 18 -8.71 -6.03 -17.63
CA LYS A 18 -9.26 -5.25 -16.55
C LYS A 18 -8.06 -5.09 -15.64
N ALA A 19 -7.51 -3.87 -15.62
CA ALA A 19 -6.48 -3.50 -14.68
C ALA A 19 -6.99 -4.05 -13.35
N LEU A 20 -6.29 -5.06 -12.83
CA LEU A 20 -6.59 -5.64 -11.54
C LEU A 20 -6.30 -4.51 -10.57
N SER A 21 -7.27 -3.61 -10.42
CA SER A 21 -7.34 -2.68 -9.30
C SER A 21 -7.28 -3.59 -8.10
N GLN A 22 -6.11 -3.62 -7.47
CA GLN A 22 -5.86 -4.59 -6.43
C GLN A 22 -6.88 -4.34 -5.34
N GLU A 23 -7.60 -5.39 -4.99
CA GLU A 23 -8.68 -5.32 -4.02
C GLU A 23 -8.04 -5.07 -2.64
N LEU A 24 -8.14 -3.82 -2.18
CA LEU A 24 -7.78 -3.40 -0.82
C LEU A 24 -9.05 -3.37 0.03
N GLN A 25 -8.92 -3.75 1.30
CA GLN A 25 -10.03 -3.88 2.23
C GLN A 25 -9.76 -2.97 3.43
N PHE A 26 -10.62 -1.98 3.64
CA PHE A 26 -10.45 -1.00 4.71
C PHE A 26 -11.51 -1.12 5.82
N ASP A 27 -12.50 -2.00 5.65
CA ASP A 27 -13.46 -2.39 6.70
C ASP A 27 -12.96 -3.66 7.40
N ILE A 28 -12.64 -3.55 8.70
CA ILE A 28 -12.05 -4.65 9.47
C ILE A 28 -12.90 -5.05 10.67
N VAL A 29 -13.84 -4.20 11.10
CA VAL A 29 -14.73 -4.48 12.24
C VAL A 29 -15.55 -5.75 12.02
N GLY A 30 -15.40 -6.69 12.97
CA GLY A 30 -16.09 -7.98 12.96
C GLY A 30 -15.62 -8.95 11.87
N LYS A 31 -14.60 -8.62 11.09
CA LYS A 31 -14.04 -9.50 10.06
C LYS A 31 -13.05 -10.49 10.67
N LYS A 32 -12.96 -11.68 10.08
CA LYS A 32 -12.02 -12.72 10.52
C LYS A 32 -10.84 -12.81 9.57
N MET A 33 -9.67 -13.18 10.09
CA MET A 33 -8.47 -13.44 9.28
C MET A 33 -8.73 -14.44 8.14
N SER A 34 -9.65 -15.41 8.32
CA SER A 34 -10.03 -16.36 7.27
C SER A 34 -10.57 -15.70 6.00
N ASP A 35 -11.22 -14.55 6.11
CA ASP A 35 -11.76 -13.82 4.97
C ASP A 35 -10.62 -13.21 4.14
N TYR A 36 -9.60 -12.69 4.82
CA TYR A 36 -8.39 -12.16 4.20
C TYR A 36 -7.52 -13.26 3.61
N SER A 37 -7.38 -14.41 4.28
CA SER A 37 -6.68 -15.57 3.68
C SER A 37 -7.32 -16.02 2.35
N LYS A 38 -8.66 -15.99 2.26
CA LYS A 38 -9.37 -16.29 1.00
C LYS A 38 -9.13 -15.21 -0.06
N LEU A 39 -9.16 -13.93 0.34
CA LEU A 39 -8.85 -12.81 -0.54
C LEU A 39 -7.44 -12.95 -1.12
N GLU A 40 -6.43 -13.20 -0.29
CA GLU A 40 -5.05 -13.32 -0.74
C GLU A 40 -4.85 -14.53 -1.66
N LYS A 41 -5.55 -15.64 -1.40
CA LYS A 41 -5.57 -16.79 -2.31
C LYS A 41 -6.18 -16.42 -3.67
N LYS A 42 -7.28 -15.66 -3.70
CA LYS A 42 -7.92 -15.16 -4.94
C LYS A 42 -6.98 -14.24 -5.72
N LEU A 43 -6.24 -13.38 -5.01
CA LEU A 43 -5.27 -12.45 -5.58
C LEU A 43 -3.93 -13.11 -5.96
N LYS A 44 -3.76 -14.42 -5.66
CA LYS A 44 -2.52 -15.19 -5.91
C LYS A 44 -1.30 -14.58 -5.22
N SER A 45 -1.51 -13.93 -4.09
CA SER A 45 -0.45 -13.37 -3.26
C SER A 45 0.41 -14.49 -2.67
N LYS A 46 1.66 -14.18 -2.39
CA LYS A 46 2.61 -15.12 -1.75
C LYS A 46 2.80 -14.75 -0.30
N ILE A 47 2.95 -15.73 0.58
CA ILE A 47 3.38 -15.46 1.96
C ILE A 47 4.75 -14.76 1.89
N TYR A 48 4.92 -13.74 2.73
CA TYR A 48 6.16 -12.99 2.86
C TYR A 48 6.72 -13.19 4.26
N GLU A 49 7.92 -13.76 4.35
CA GLU A 49 8.65 -13.91 5.59
C GLU A 49 9.76 -12.87 5.57
N ALA A 50 9.74 -11.96 6.55
CA ALA A 50 10.79 -10.98 6.76
C ALA A 50 11.73 -11.50 7.84
N ASP A 51 13.03 -11.30 7.66
CA ASP A 51 14.01 -11.57 8.70
C ASP A 51 13.85 -10.57 9.85
N GLY A 52 14.04 -11.03 11.09
CA GLY A 52 14.06 -10.21 12.30
C GLY A 52 12.94 -10.49 13.30
N ASP A 53 13.07 -9.90 14.49
CA ASP A 53 12.11 -10.07 15.58
C ASP A 53 10.83 -9.28 15.33
N ILE A 54 9.67 -9.91 15.52
CA ILE A 54 8.37 -9.27 15.43
C ILE A 54 7.82 -9.05 16.85
N ILE A 55 7.54 -7.79 17.18
CA ILE A 55 6.86 -7.45 18.43
C ILE A 55 5.36 -7.71 18.25
N ILE A 56 4.83 -8.68 19.00
CA ILE A 56 3.41 -9.04 18.95
C ILE A 56 2.71 -8.39 20.16
N PRO A 57 1.71 -7.52 19.95
CA PRO A 57 0.90 -6.99 21.05
C PRO A 57 0.21 -8.13 21.82
N GLY A 58 0.07 -7.95 23.14
CA GLY A 58 -0.61 -8.94 24.00
C GLY A 58 -2.01 -9.28 23.47
N GLY A 59 -2.32 -10.59 23.39
CA GLY A 59 -3.61 -11.09 22.89
C GLY A 59 -3.71 -11.25 21.38
N MET A 60 -2.70 -10.83 20.61
CA MET A 60 -2.65 -11.01 19.16
C MET A 60 -1.94 -12.30 18.76
N ALA A 61 -2.29 -12.82 17.59
CA ALA A 61 -1.55 -13.87 16.92
C ALA A 61 -0.30 -13.30 16.24
N MET A 62 0.60 -14.18 15.80
CA MET A 62 1.69 -13.80 14.90
C MET A 62 1.09 -13.18 13.63
N PRO A 63 1.45 -11.93 13.27
CA PRO A 63 0.93 -11.31 12.06
C PRO A 63 1.28 -12.14 10.82
N ILE A 64 0.35 -12.19 9.85
CA ILE A 64 0.58 -12.87 8.58
C ILE A 64 0.84 -11.82 7.52
N LYS A 65 1.95 -11.94 6.80
CA LYS A 65 2.33 -11.01 5.73
C LYS A 65 2.20 -11.67 4.36
N TYR A 66 1.69 -10.91 3.40
CA TYR A 66 1.59 -11.32 2.01
C TYR A 66 2.27 -10.31 1.08
N ARG A 67 2.97 -10.79 0.07
CA ARG A 67 3.53 -10.01 -1.02
C ARG A 67 2.61 -10.08 -2.24
N ARG A 68 2.25 -8.92 -2.80
CA ARG A 68 1.53 -8.76 -4.07
C ARG A 68 2.44 -8.04 -5.08
N GLN A 69 2.62 -8.65 -6.25
CA GLN A 69 3.47 -8.07 -7.29
C GLN A 69 2.88 -6.76 -7.85
N GLN A 70 3.74 -5.78 -8.11
CA GLN A 70 3.40 -4.49 -8.68
C GLN A 70 4.29 -4.18 -9.89
N LYS A 71 3.82 -3.28 -10.76
CA LYS A 71 4.59 -2.83 -11.93
C LYS A 71 4.97 -1.37 -11.76
N GLY A 72 6.27 -1.08 -11.77
CA GLY A 72 6.82 0.28 -11.77
C GLY A 72 6.89 0.98 -10.41
N ILE A 73 6.30 0.39 -9.36
CA ILE A 73 6.43 0.76 -7.94
C ILE A 73 6.83 -0.51 -7.15
N PRO A 74 7.23 -0.40 -5.87
CA PRO A 74 7.59 -1.56 -5.06
C PRO A 74 6.42 -2.54 -4.97
N ASP A 75 6.74 -3.83 -4.83
CA ASP A 75 5.71 -4.82 -4.51
C ASP A 75 5.02 -4.44 -3.19
N LEU A 76 3.72 -4.72 -3.10
CA LEU A 76 2.95 -4.43 -1.91
C LEU A 76 3.17 -5.54 -0.87
N ILE A 77 3.57 -5.16 0.34
CA ILE A 77 3.46 -6.01 1.52
C ILE A 77 2.14 -5.68 2.24
N VAL A 78 1.34 -6.70 2.50
CA VAL A 78 0.13 -6.60 3.31
C VAL A 78 0.34 -7.36 4.60
N THR A 79 0.31 -6.66 5.74
CA THR A 79 0.41 -7.28 7.07
C THR A 79 -0.96 -7.34 7.70
N TYR A 80 -1.35 -8.53 8.16
CA TYR A 80 -2.60 -8.77 8.87
C TYR A 80 -2.33 -9.06 10.34
N THR A 81 -2.86 -8.21 11.23
CA THR A 81 -2.80 -8.41 12.68
C THR A 81 -4.20 -8.74 13.19
N PHE A 82 -4.32 -9.83 13.96
CA PHE A 82 -5.59 -10.37 14.42
C PHE A 82 -5.45 -11.01 15.80
N THR A 83 -6.58 -11.13 16.49
CA THR A 83 -6.64 -11.70 17.84
C THR A 83 -6.35 -13.20 17.83
N LYS A 84 -5.63 -13.69 18.85
CA LYS A 84 -5.33 -15.13 18.97
C LYS A 84 -6.58 -15.95 19.33
N LYS A 85 -7.53 -15.36 20.05
CA LYS A 85 -8.69 -16.05 20.63
C LYS A 85 -9.73 -16.44 19.58
N ASP A 86 -10.07 -15.51 18.68
CA ASP A 86 -11.20 -15.63 17.76
C ASP A 86 -10.86 -15.20 16.32
N SER A 87 -9.59 -14.89 16.06
CA SER A 87 -9.07 -14.47 14.76
C SER A 87 -9.75 -13.24 14.17
N LEU A 88 -10.29 -12.38 15.02
CA LEU A 88 -10.84 -11.10 14.61
C LEU A 88 -9.73 -10.16 14.17
N MET A 89 -9.96 -9.46 13.06
CA MET A 89 -9.03 -8.46 12.57
C MET A 89 -8.92 -7.30 13.54
N TYR A 90 -7.68 -6.89 13.75
CA TYR A 90 -7.33 -5.74 14.58
C TYR A 90 -6.72 -4.63 13.73
N GLU A 91 -5.83 -5.00 12.81
CA GLU A 91 -5.14 -4.05 11.96
C GLU A 91 -4.78 -4.66 10.60
N ILE A 92 -4.77 -3.81 9.58
CA ILE A 92 -4.17 -4.09 8.27
C ILE A 92 -3.20 -2.97 7.94
N GLU A 93 -2.00 -3.35 7.52
CA GLU A 93 -0.99 -2.45 6.99
C GLU A 93 -0.72 -2.80 5.53
N TYR A 94 -0.78 -1.79 4.68
CA TYR A 94 -0.40 -1.86 3.28
C TYR A 94 0.86 -1.03 3.07
N ASP A 95 1.95 -1.67 2.67
CA ASP A 95 3.26 -1.04 2.58
C ASP A 95 3.89 -1.21 1.18
N TRP A 96 4.17 -0.07 0.54
CA TRP A 96 4.91 0.05 -0.71
C TRP A 96 6.26 0.71 -0.42
N ASP A 97 7.18 -0.08 0.15
CA ASP A 97 8.53 0.36 0.50
C ASP A 97 9.58 -0.50 -0.25
N PRO A 98 10.47 0.10 -1.06
CA PRO A 98 11.53 -0.64 -1.74
C PRO A 98 12.52 -1.31 -0.78
N ARG A 99 12.67 -0.81 0.45
CA ARG A 99 13.59 -1.35 1.46
C ARG A 99 13.20 -2.76 1.92
N ASN A 100 11.95 -3.17 1.71
CA ASN A 100 11.50 -4.55 1.97
C ASN A 100 12.14 -5.59 1.04
N PHE A 101 12.78 -5.14 -0.06
CA PHE A 101 13.26 -6.04 -1.12
C PHE A 101 14.74 -5.86 -1.47
N VAL A 102 15.41 -4.87 -0.90
CA VAL A 102 16.81 -4.54 -1.20
C VAL A 102 17.65 -4.72 0.05
N GLN A 103 18.76 -5.43 -0.07
CA GLN A 103 19.77 -5.52 0.99
C GLN A 103 20.79 -4.39 0.82
N GLY A 104 21.17 -3.76 1.93
CA GLY A 104 22.17 -2.67 1.95
C GLY A 104 21.55 -1.28 2.04
N ASP A 105 22.34 -0.26 1.72
CA ASP A 105 21.95 1.14 1.85
C ASP A 105 20.86 1.53 0.86
N ALA A 106 19.92 2.37 1.30
CA ALA A 106 18.89 2.91 0.44
C ALA A 106 19.50 3.80 -0.66
N THR A 107 19.01 3.65 -1.89
CA THR A 107 19.43 4.45 -3.04
C THR A 107 18.35 5.44 -3.46
N PRO A 108 18.72 6.62 -3.98
CA PRO A 108 17.75 7.57 -4.54
C PRO A 108 16.94 6.92 -5.65
N GLN A 109 15.65 7.27 -5.72
CA GLN A 109 14.77 6.79 -6.78
C GLN A 109 14.76 7.77 -7.96
N LEU A 110 14.41 7.26 -9.15
CA LEU A 110 14.21 8.10 -10.32
C LEU A 110 12.91 8.90 -10.16
N LEU A 111 12.86 10.13 -10.68
CA LEU A 111 11.64 10.96 -10.67
C LEU A 111 10.40 10.24 -11.20
N LYS A 112 10.57 9.37 -12.20
CA LYS A 112 9.47 8.55 -12.75
C LYS A 112 8.88 7.58 -11.72
N PHE A 113 9.70 7.02 -10.84
CA PHE A 113 9.26 6.17 -9.74
C PHE A 113 8.40 6.97 -8.76
N ASP A 114 8.88 8.16 -8.35
CA ASP A 114 8.16 9.02 -7.41
C ASP A 114 6.81 9.47 -7.97
N GLN A 115 6.75 9.82 -9.26
CA GLN A 115 5.50 10.13 -9.94
C GLN A 115 4.51 8.95 -9.93
N LEU A 116 4.98 7.71 -10.13
CA LEU A 116 4.12 6.53 -10.05
C LEU A 116 3.61 6.30 -8.62
N LEU A 117 4.42 6.56 -7.61
CA LEU A 117 4.02 6.44 -6.20
C LEU A 117 2.99 7.52 -5.81
N ILE A 118 3.16 8.76 -6.28
CA ILE A 118 2.18 9.85 -6.13
C ILE A 118 0.86 9.50 -6.82
N ASN A 119 0.91 8.95 -8.03
CA ASN A 119 -0.30 8.49 -8.72
C ASN A 119 -1.02 7.42 -7.90
N LYS A 120 -0.27 6.45 -7.35
CA LYS A 120 -0.83 5.42 -6.48
C LYS A 120 -1.48 6.03 -5.24
N TYR A 121 -0.84 7.01 -4.60
CA TYR A 121 -1.40 7.74 -3.46
C TYR A 121 -2.72 8.44 -3.83
N ASN A 122 -2.76 9.13 -4.95
CA ASN A 122 -3.94 9.86 -5.41
C ASN A 122 -5.10 8.92 -5.78
N GLU A 123 -4.81 7.76 -6.37
CA GLU A 123 -5.81 6.71 -6.61
C GLU A 123 -6.44 6.21 -5.30
N LEU A 124 -5.61 5.95 -4.28
CA LEU A 124 -6.07 5.53 -2.95
C LEU A 124 -6.88 6.63 -2.27
N LEU A 125 -6.40 7.88 -2.31
CA LEU A 125 -7.09 9.04 -1.78
C LEU A 125 -8.48 9.21 -2.41
N ALA A 126 -8.60 9.09 -3.73
CA ALA A 126 -9.87 9.17 -4.42
C ALA A 126 -10.83 8.05 -4.00
N SER A 127 -10.33 6.81 -3.93
CA SER A 127 -11.12 5.65 -3.49
C SER A 127 -11.60 5.79 -2.04
N LEU A 128 -10.72 6.18 -1.11
CA LEU A 128 -11.07 6.38 0.28
C LEU A 128 -12.04 7.56 0.45
N THR A 129 -11.84 8.66 -0.29
CA THR A 129 -12.74 9.81 -0.26
C THR A 129 -14.14 9.44 -0.74
N ALA A 130 -14.25 8.62 -1.79
CA ALA A 130 -15.54 8.15 -2.28
C ALA A 130 -16.28 7.27 -1.26
N ASN A 131 -15.55 6.50 -0.44
CA ASN A 131 -16.13 5.56 0.52
C ASN A 131 -16.37 6.16 1.92
N TYR A 132 -15.53 7.10 2.35
CA TYR A 132 -15.47 7.60 3.73
C TYR A 132 -15.62 9.13 3.86
N GLY A 133 -15.72 9.85 2.74
CA GLY A 133 -15.78 11.31 2.72
C GLY A 133 -14.40 11.97 2.82
N ALA A 134 -14.38 13.28 3.04
CA ALA A 134 -13.14 14.05 3.07
C ALA A 134 -12.24 13.64 4.25
N SER A 135 -10.94 13.52 3.98
CA SER A 135 -9.89 13.28 4.96
C SER A 135 -9.49 14.57 5.71
N LYS A 136 -8.79 14.39 6.83
CA LYS A 136 -7.93 15.42 7.41
C LYS A 136 -6.52 15.25 6.86
N SER A 137 -6.05 16.22 6.08
CA SER A 137 -4.74 16.16 5.42
C SER A 137 -3.66 16.99 6.12
N LYS A 138 -2.40 16.59 5.96
CA LYS A 138 -1.19 17.33 6.33
C LYS A 138 -0.14 17.18 5.23
N GLY A 139 0.60 18.24 4.94
CA GLY A 139 1.60 18.25 3.85
C GLY A 139 0.98 18.36 2.45
N GLU A 140 1.80 18.20 1.42
CA GLU A 140 1.40 18.34 0.02
C GLU A 140 2.32 17.53 -0.91
N LEU A 141 1.89 17.32 -2.16
CA LEU A 141 2.64 16.56 -3.18
C LEU A 141 2.87 17.34 -4.48
N THR A 142 2.65 18.65 -4.45
CA THR A 142 2.61 19.54 -5.63
C THR A 142 4.00 19.93 -6.11
N ASP A 143 4.94 20.15 -5.19
CA ASP A 143 6.29 20.62 -5.48
C ASP A 143 7.31 19.47 -5.44
N LEU A 144 7.52 18.82 -6.58
CA LEU A 144 8.47 17.70 -6.72
C LEU A 144 9.92 18.11 -6.46
N ALA A 145 10.27 19.40 -6.56
CA ALA A 145 11.63 19.86 -6.25
C ALA A 145 11.99 19.66 -4.77
N LYS A 146 11.00 19.49 -3.88
CA LYS A 146 11.21 19.20 -2.46
C LYS A 146 11.80 17.81 -2.20
N ILE A 147 11.74 16.87 -3.16
CA ILE A 147 12.28 15.51 -3.00
C ILE A 147 13.78 15.54 -2.71
N ASP A 148 14.53 16.46 -3.32
CA ASP A 148 15.98 16.59 -3.13
C ASP A 148 16.36 17.48 -1.94
N THR A 149 15.39 17.86 -1.09
CA THR A 149 15.64 18.61 0.14
C THR A 149 15.77 17.69 1.36
N ASP A 150 16.40 18.19 2.43
CA ASP A 150 16.64 17.45 3.68
C ASP A 150 15.37 16.85 4.32
N ASN A 151 14.20 17.48 4.09
CA ASN A 151 12.91 17.06 4.65
C ASN A 151 12.05 16.27 3.65
N GLY A 152 12.43 16.27 2.36
CA GLY A 152 11.66 15.63 1.30
C GLY A 152 10.30 16.25 1.02
N LEU A 153 9.52 15.52 0.25
CA LEU A 153 8.11 15.76 -0.04
C LEU A 153 7.26 14.73 0.72
N SER A 154 6.28 15.19 1.47
CA SER A 154 5.42 14.29 2.25
C SER A 154 3.99 14.79 2.36
N ARG A 155 3.08 13.83 2.46
CA ARG A 155 1.66 14.07 2.73
C ARG A 155 1.08 12.92 3.52
N SER A 156 0.14 13.23 4.41
CA SER A 156 -0.71 12.24 5.04
C SER A 156 -2.17 12.66 5.06
N ASP A 157 -3.05 11.66 5.04
CA ASP A 157 -4.49 11.80 5.07
C ASP A 157 -5.07 10.82 6.08
N THR A 158 -5.94 11.31 6.96
CA THR A 158 -6.63 10.50 7.98
C THR A 158 -8.13 10.51 7.73
N PHE A 159 -8.74 9.32 7.72
CA PHE A 159 -10.18 9.12 7.65
C PHE A 159 -10.65 8.47 8.95
N THR A 160 -11.86 8.82 9.37
CA THR A 160 -12.54 8.15 10.50
C THR A 160 -13.79 7.50 9.95
N THR A 161 -13.91 6.18 10.11
CA THR A 161 -15.08 5.45 9.65
C THR A 161 -16.26 5.68 10.61
N LYS A 162 -17.48 5.29 10.18
CA LYS A 162 -18.66 5.32 11.05
C LYS A 162 -18.50 4.47 12.32
N ASN A 163 -17.65 3.45 12.25
CA ASN A 163 -17.37 2.53 13.36
C ASN A 163 -16.17 2.98 14.22
N LEU A 164 -15.69 4.21 14.03
CA LEU A 164 -14.52 4.79 14.71
C LEU A 164 -13.19 4.09 14.39
N GLU A 165 -13.12 3.31 13.32
CA GLU A 165 -11.83 2.86 12.78
C GLU A 165 -11.10 4.06 12.18
N THR A 166 -9.78 4.06 12.32
CA THR A 166 -8.93 5.08 11.71
C THR A 166 -8.23 4.46 10.50
N ILE A 167 -8.36 5.13 9.36
CA ILE A 167 -7.56 4.84 8.17
C ILE A 167 -6.54 5.97 8.05
N TYR A 168 -5.26 5.65 8.20
CA TYR A 168 -4.16 6.60 8.06
C TYR A 168 -3.34 6.24 6.84
N MET A 169 -3.20 7.17 5.91
CA MET A 169 -2.41 7.02 4.70
C MET A 169 -1.28 8.05 4.71
N SER A 170 -0.05 7.64 4.41
CA SER A 170 1.10 8.52 4.32
C SER A 170 2.00 8.17 3.14
N ILE A 171 2.59 9.19 2.55
CA ILE A 171 3.66 9.07 1.56
C ILE A 171 4.81 9.99 1.95
N ILE A 172 6.04 9.50 1.81
CA ILE A 172 7.27 10.27 1.97
C ILE A 172 8.19 9.94 0.79
N MET A 173 8.75 10.98 0.18
CA MET A 173 9.75 10.87 -0.89
C MET A 173 10.88 11.85 -0.60
N SER A 174 12.09 11.33 -0.47
CA SER A 174 13.28 12.14 -0.20
C SER A 174 14.52 11.42 -0.67
N SER A 175 15.37 12.09 -1.44
CA SER A 175 16.71 11.58 -1.80
C SER A 175 17.70 11.66 -0.63
N HIS A 176 17.41 12.47 0.39
CA HIS A 176 18.34 12.84 1.46
C HIS A 176 17.64 13.01 2.82
N TYR A 177 16.78 12.07 3.22
CA TYR A 177 15.93 12.24 4.40
C TYR A 177 16.75 12.30 5.70
N LYS A 178 16.66 13.41 6.42
CA LYS A 178 17.33 13.60 7.73
C LYS A 178 16.32 13.60 8.88
N PHE A 179 16.27 12.51 9.64
CA PHE A 179 15.49 12.49 10.88
C PHE A 179 16.13 13.47 11.89
N ASN A 180 15.41 14.54 12.23
CA ASN A 180 15.84 15.62 13.15
C ASN A 180 17.01 16.51 12.68
N GLY A 181 17.32 16.54 11.37
CA GLY A 181 18.32 17.45 10.80
C GLY A 181 19.79 17.10 11.11
N THR A 182 20.05 16.01 11.83
CA THR A 182 21.41 15.55 12.16
C THR A 182 21.77 14.28 11.41
N GLY A 183 22.99 14.22 10.85
CA GLY A 183 23.54 13.02 10.21
C GLY A 183 23.52 13.02 8.68
N LYS A 184 23.97 11.91 8.08
CA LYS A 184 23.87 11.68 6.63
C LYS A 184 22.43 11.30 6.31
N GLY A 185 21.75 12.11 5.51
CA GLY A 185 20.40 11.81 5.06
C GLY A 185 20.40 10.56 4.18
N LEU A 186 19.43 9.66 4.39
CA LEU A 186 19.26 8.45 3.59
C LEU A 186 18.02 8.58 2.72
N PRO A 187 18.04 8.04 1.48
CA PRO A 187 16.85 8.01 0.65
C PRO A 187 15.68 7.30 1.34
N LEU A 188 14.49 7.90 1.23
CA LEU A 188 13.26 7.40 1.80
C LEU A 188 12.11 7.65 0.84
N HIS A 189 11.62 6.57 0.21
CA HIS A 189 10.54 6.64 -0.77
C HIS A 189 9.54 5.53 -0.48
N PHE A 190 8.46 5.84 0.22
CA PHE A 190 7.44 4.85 0.57
C PHE A 190 6.04 5.44 0.59
N LEU A 191 5.06 4.55 0.42
CA LEU A 191 3.65 4.80 0.62
C LEU A 191 3.10 3.74 1.56
N GLN A 192 2.33 4.17 2.55
CA GLN A 192 1.76 3.28 3.54
C GLN A 192 0.31 3.63 3.83
N VAL A 193 -0.50 2.60 4.08
CA VAL A 193 -1.87 2.73 4.58
C VAL A 193 -2.06 1.82 5.78
N TYR A 194 -2.50 2.38 6.88
CA TYR A 194 -2.89 1.68 8.09
C TYR A 194 -4.40 1.74 8.27
N VAL A 195 -4.99 0.59 8.59
CA VAL A 195 -6.38 0.46 9.01
C VAL A 195 -6.38 -0.13 10.40
N ASN A 196 -6.87 0.62 11.37
CA ASN A 196 -6.77 0.26 12.78
C ASN A 196 -8.12 0.45 13.48
N GLN A 197 -8.49 -0.52 14.30
CA GLN A 197 -9.52 -0.33 15.31
C GLN A 197 -8.93 0.45 16.48
N GLN A 198 -9.45 1.66 16.74
CA GLN A 198 -9.07 2.35 17.97
C GLN A 198 -9.44 1.47 19.16
N ARG A 199 -8.48 1.30 20.09
CA ARG A 199 -8.77 0.66 21.38
C ARG A 199 -9.87 1.47 22.07
N LYS A 200 -11.01 0.83 22.30
CA LYS A 200 -11.92 1.27 23.36
C LYS A 200 -11.29 0.99 24.72
#